data_AF-A0A9P7DVB8-F1
#
_entry.id   AF-A0A9P7DVB8-F1
#
_cell.length_a   1.000
_cell.length_b   1.000
_cell.length_c   1.000
_cell.angle_alpha   90.00
_cell.angle_beta   90.00
_cell.angle_gamma   90.00
#
_symmetry.space_group_name_H-M   'P 1'
#
loop_
_entity.id
_entity.type
_entity.pdbx_description
1 polymer ?
#
loop_
_entity_poly.entity_id
_entity_poly.type
_entity_poly.pdbx_seq_one_letter_code
_entity_poly.pdbx_strand_id
1 'polypeptide(L)'
;MSKDSLHSSDEETIFGDVDRPGAKPHLKSRILHLWPWLSIGSLIITSVSSFTLWMSTPSAHLAIYSPASVAVEPVITRFNGTIIFPSIYRIHSGPLDAPDYHGPPSPELDAAWDRISDDVPPIQVTIDDLRKAGEVDLPAKVKYPQSSGGGFMASLEVNHQMRCLNFLRKSSWPDHYKLDPWLQRDPSVVRMHLASTLDDCIELIRQSIMCHAEVAMITWDWVKDHKQAYPNFNTRHACRKFENVMDWAMQHADRSEVTRMEDTIDLPFPHQYKVAHRGLNIPSENWSVWERVRACHIVHRQLKPPLHDLDKKSGRIHDAEGVHIRKLLGSDESEGDKAERMRAERERQQPAEA
;
A
#
# COMPACT_ATOMS: atom_id res chain seq x y z
N MET A 1 41.89 57.85 75.81
CA MET A 1 40.98 58.80 75.13
C MET A 1 41.81 59.99 74.68
N SER A 2 41.66 60.36 73.40
CA SER A 2 42.25 61.51 72.67
C SER A 2 43.74 61.80 72.81
N LYS A 3 44.42 61.84 71.66
CA LYS A 3 45.20 63.02 71.30
C LYS A 3 45.21 63.24 69.80
N ASP A 4 45.08 64.52 69.49
CA ASP A 4 44.84 65.11 68.20
C ASP A 4 46.07 65.16 67.29
N SER A 5 45.72 65.42 66.03
CA SER A 5 46.48 65.89 64.87
C SER A 5 47.43 67.07 65.10
N LEU A 6 48.45 67.17 64.24
CA LEU A 6 48.94 68.33 63.43
C LEU A 6 50.37 68.00 62.95
N HIS A 7 50.97 68.40 61.82
CA HIS A 7 50.64 69.21 60.64
C HIS A 7 51.88 69.20 59.69
N SER A 8 51.72 69.63 58.43
CA SER A 8 52.73 70.30 57.56
C SER A 8 53.95 69.46 57.08
N SER A 9 54.08 69.05 55.82
CA SER A 9 54.48 69.76 54.58
C SER A 9 55.95 70.24 54.52
N ASP A 10 56.52 70.08 53.31
CA ASP A 10 57.72 70.74 52.71
C ASP A 10 58.91 69.77 52.48
N GLU A 11 59.16 69.36 51.22
CA GLU A 11 60.23 69.84 50.29
C GLU A 11 61.63 69.32 50.68
N GLU A 12 62.56 68.86 49.82
CA GLU A 12 62.78 68.77 48.38
C GLU A 12 64.09 67.97 48.24
N THR A 13 64.23 66.99 47.33
CA THR A 13 65.49 66.83 46.55
C THR A 13 65.36 65.84 45.39
N ILE A 14 65.42 66.45 44.23
CA ILE A 14 65.71 65.99 42.87
C ILE A 14 66.96 65.08 42.84
N PHE A 15 66.89 63.91 42.19
CA PHE A 15 67.73 63.50 41.03
C PHE A 15 67.62 62.00 40.70
N GLY A 16 67.00 61.72 39.55
CA GLY A 16 67.40 60.66 38.61
C GLY A 16 67.02 59.20 38.93
N ASP A 17 65.99 58.68 38.26
CA ASP A 17 66.24 57.54 37.37
C ASP A 17 65.20 57.50 36.24
N VAL A 18 65.67 56.99 35.11
CA VAL A 18 65.19 57.21 33.75
C VAL A 18 63.91 56.42 33.44
N ASP A 19 63.03 57.02 32.63
CA ASP A 19 61.91 56.36 31.97
C ASP A 19 62.32 54.99 31.37
N ARG A 20 61.66 53.91 31.79
CA ARG A 20 61.65 52.65 31.03
C ARG A 20 60.36 52.55 30.20
N PRO A 21 60.39 52.92 28.90
CA PRO A 21 59.34 52.53 27.97
C PRO A 21 59.57 51.06 27.58
N GLY A 22 58.76 50.13 28.09
CA GLY A 22 59.01 48.73 27.75
C GLY A 22 58.10 47.63 28.32
N ALA A 23 56.87 47.90 28.74
CA ALA A 23 55.93 46.81 28.99
C ALA A 23 55.23 46.40 27.68
N LYS A 24 55.81 45.44 26.95
CA LYS A 24 55.17 44.85 25.77
C LYS A 24 53.87 44.13 26.19
N PRO A 25 52.73 44.34 25.50
CA PRO A 25 51.50 43.65 25.85
C PRO A 25 51.69 42.14 25.72
N HIS A 26 51.29 41.39 26.75
CA HIS A 26 51.47 39.95 26.87
C HIS A 26 50.83 39.21 25.68
N LEU A 27 51.66 38.63 24.81
CA LEU A 27 51.27 37.87 23.61
C LEU A 27 50.22 36.77 23.89
N LYS A 28 50.20 36.24 25.12
CA LYS A 28 49.24 35.22 25.59
C LYS A 28 47.79 35.71 25.65
N SER A 29 47.53 37.00 25.84
CA SER A 29 46.17 37.56 25.93
C SER A 29 45.46 37.63 24.58
N ARG A 30 46.18 37.98 23.50
CA ARG A 30 45.60 38.05 22.15
C ARG A 30 45.17 36.69 21.60
N ILE A 31 45.89 35.63 21.94
CA ILE A 31 45.60 34.26 21.46
C ILE A 31 44.35 33.70 22.17
N LEU A 32 44.14 34.03 23.45
CA LEU A 32 42.95 33.59 24.21
C LEU A 32 41.65 34.20 23.66
N HIS A 33 41.67 35.44 23.19
CA HIS A 33 40.48 36.12 22.65
C HIS A 33 40.02 35.59 21.29
N LEU A 34 40.91 34.93 20.54
CA LEU A 34 40.59 34.33 19.23
C LEU A 34 39.96 32.94 19.34
N TRP A 35 40.14 32.27 20.48
CA TRP A 35 39.70 30.90 20.69
C TRP A 35 38.17 30.71 20.63
N PRO A 36 37.34 31.60 21.21
CA PRO A 36 35.88 31.52 21.07
C PRO A 36 35.42 31.65 19.61
N TRP A 37 36.05 32.54 18.84
CA TRP A 37 35.72 32.75 17.42
C TRP A 37 36.11 31.56 16.54
N LEU A 38 37.25 30.93 16.82
CA LEU A 38 37.65 29.68 16.14
C LEU A 38 36.71 28.52 16.48
N SER A 39 36.27 28.40 17.73
CA SER A 39 35.30 27.38 18.15
C SER A 39 33.93 27.59 17.50
N ILE A 40 33.45 28.83 17.42
CA ILE A 40 32.20 29.18 16.73
C ILE A 40 32.33 28.89 15.23
N GLY A 41 33.44 29.28 14.60
CA GLY A 41 33.71 28.97 13.20
C GLY A 41 33.71 27.48 12.91
N SER A 42 34.37 26.68 13.76
CA SER A 42 34.38 25.21 13.67
C SER A 42 32.97 24.61 13.80
N LEU A 43 32.17 25.08 14.77
CA LEU A 43 30.77 24.66 14.95
C LEU A 43 29.90 24.98 13.73
N ILE A 44 30.05 26.17 13.14
CA ILE A 44 29.33 26.55 11.93
C ILE A 44 29.73 25.66 10.76
N ILE A 45 31.04 25.44 10.55
CA ILE A 45 31.53 24.61 9.44
C ILE A 45 31.03 23.18 9.57
N THR A 46 31.11 22.58 10.76
CA THR A 46 30.62 21.22 11.00
C THR A 46 29.10 21.13 10.87
N SER A 47 28.35 22.14 11.31
CA SER A 47 26.89 22.20 11.16
C SER A 47 26.48 22.34 9.70
N VAL A 48 27.13 23.23 8.94
CA VAL A 48 26.89 23.41 7.51
C VAL A 48 27.28 22.17 6.74
N SER A 49 28.43 21.56 7.04
CA SER A 49 28.86 20.32 6.39
C SER A 49 27.87 19.19 6.65
N SER A 50 27.42 19.03 7.90
CA SER A 50 26.41 18.04 8.28
C SER A 50 25.06 18.30 7.60
N PHE A 51 24.63 19.56 7.53
CA PHE A 51 23.40 19.95 6.85
C PHE A 51 23.48 19.72 5.33
N THR A 52 24.61 20.05 4.71
CA THR A 52 24.82 19.75 3.29
C THR A 52 24.84 18.25 3.04
N LEU A 53 25.48 17.46 3.91
CA LEU A 53 25.47 16.00 3.80
C LEU A 53 24.07 15.44 3.96
N TRP A 54 23.29 15.94 4.93
CA TRP A 54 21.90 15.54 5.17
C TRP A 54 20.95 15.93 4.03
N MET A 55 21.11 17.12 3.46
CA MET A 55 20.36 17.55 2.27
C MET A 55 20.78 16.79 1.01
N SER A 56 22.04 16.32 0.97
CA SER A 56 22.60 15.54 -0.15
C SER A 56 22.29 14.05 -0.03
N THR A 57 21.99 13.54 1.17
CA THR A 57 21.48 12.17 1.31
C THR A 57 20.10 12.15 0.67
N PRO A 58 19.92 11.44 -0.46
CA PRO A 58 18.58 11.16 -0.94
C PRO A 58 17.86 10.52 0.23
N SER A 59 16.66 11.01 0.57
CA SER A 59 15.80 10.29 1.51
C SER A 59 15.76 8.86 1.01
N ALA A 60 16.35 7.94 1.77
CA ALA A 60 16.51 6.55 1.38
C ALA A 60 15.14 5.88 1.43
N HIS A 61 14.29 6.23 0.48
CA HIS A 61 13.19 5.39 0.08
C HIS A 61 13.85 4.08 -0.34
N LEU A 62 13.47 2.99 0.32
CA LEU A 62 13.85 1.63 -0.04
C LEU A 62 13.51 1.41 -1.52
N ALA A 63 14.44 1.73 -2.41
CA ALA A 63 14.25 1.63 -3.84
C ALA A 63 14.54 0.18 -4.22
N ILE A 64 13.47 -0.60 -4.34
CA ILE A 64 13.55 -1.93 -4.97
C ILE A 64 14.02 -1.69 -6.41
N TYR A 65 15.07 -2.41 -6.81
CA TYR A 65 15.59 -2.29 -8.15
C TYR A 65 14.55 -2.77 -9.17
N SER A 66 14.32 -1.95 -10.19
CA SER A 66 13.61 -2.32 -11.40
C SER A 66 14.34 -1.67 -12.58
N PRO A 67 14.47 -2.34 -13.73
CA PRO A 67 14.98 -1.69 -14.93
C PRO A 67 14.11 -0.48 -15.36
N ALA A 68 12.82 -0.49 -15.01
CA ALA A 68 11.90 0.62 -15.26
C ALA A 68 12.07 1.83 -14.33
N SER A 69 12.93 1.76 -13.30
CA SER A 69 13.11 2.85 -12.34
C SER A 69 13.57 4.16 -13.00
N VAL A 70 14.24 4.08 -14.17
CA VAL A 70 14.67 5.26 -14.95
C VAL A 70 13.50 6.05 -15.55
N ALA A 71 12.35 5.41 -15.73
CA ALA A 71 11.14 6.03 -16.26
C ALA A 71 10.24 6.64 -15.17
N VAL A 72 10.58 6.42 -13.90
CA VAL A 72 9.77 6.90 -12.77
C VAL A 72 9.96 8.40 -12.61
N GLU A 73 8.93 9.14 -13.00
CA GLU A 73 8.80 10.58 -12.75
C GLU A 73 7.70 10.81 -11.70
N PRO A 74 8.00 11.34 -10.50
CA PRO A 74 6.98 11.65 -9.50
C PRO A 74 6.19 12.90 -9.90
N VAL A 75 4.87 12.84 -9.82
CA VAL A 75 3.97 13.95 -10.11
C VAL A 75 2.98 14.12 -8.97
N ILE A 76 2.64 15.37 -8.64
CA ILE A 76 1.51 15.63 -7.74
C ILE A 76 0.29 15.91 -8.60
N THR A 77 -0.70 15.03 -8.52
CA THR A 77 -1.94 15.17 -9.28
C THR A 77 -3.12 15.36 -8.35
N ARG A 78 -4.09 16.16 -8.78
CA ARG A 78 -5.35 16.32 -8.07
C ARG A 78 -6.42 15.49 -8.78
N PHE A 79 -7.02 14.54 -8.08
CA PHE A 79 -8.14 13.78 -8.65
C PHE A 79 -9.36 14.70 -8.66
N ASN A 80 -10.10 14.77 -9.77
CA ASN A 80 -11.22 15.69 -9.90
C ASN A 80 -12.54 15.15 -9.27
N GLY A 81 -12.40 14.45 -8.16
CA GLY A 81 -13.32 14.67 -7.05
C GLY A 81 -14.64 13.95 -6.97
N THR A 82 -15.03 13.15 -7.95
CA THR A 82 -16.25 12.36 -7.79
C THR A 82 -16.11 11.06 -8.55
N ILE A 83 -16.50 9.94 -7.94
CA ILE A 83 -16.49 8.59 -8.54
C ILE A 83 -17.23 8.57 -9.90
N ILE A 84 -18.16 9.52 -10.11
CA ILE A 84 -18.98 9.71 -11.32
C ILE A 84 -18.48 10.81 -12.27
N PHE A 85 -17.53 11.65 -11.85
CA PHE A 85 -17.00 12.77 -12.64
C PHE A 85 -15.69 12.41 -13.33
N PRO A 86 -15.27 13.19 -14.35
CA PRO A 86 -14.06 12.92 -15.07
C PRO A 86 -12.80 12.85 -14.22
N SER A 87 -12.10 11.70 -14.26
CA SER A 87 -10.75 11.59 -13.72
C SER A 87 -9.78 12.46 -14.55
N ILE A 88 -8.55 12.63 -14.07
CA ILE A 88 -7.45 13.23 -14.85
C ILE A 88 -7.14 12.47 -16.16
N TYR A 89 -7.64 11.25 -16.29
CA TYR A 89 -7.58 10.46 -17.53
C TYR A 89 -8.81 10.70 -18.43
N ARG A 90 -9.72 11.58 -18.01
CA ARG A 90 -10.98 11.93 -18.70
C ARG A 90 -11.06 13.45 -18.94
N ILE A 91 -9.95 14.14 -19.26
CA ILE A 91 -10.02 15.58 -19.50
C ILE A 91 -10.47 15.85 -20.94
N HIS A 92 -11.73 16.27 -21.14
CA HIS A 92 -12.23 16.91 -22.38
C HIS A 92 -11.63 18.32 -22.62
N SER A 93 -10.59 18.68 -21.87
CA SER A 93 -9.83 19.94 -21.91
C SER A 93 -8.31 19.70 -21.75
N GLY A 94 -7.84 18.45 -21.81
CA GLY A 94 -6.49 18.08 -22.25
C GLY A 94 -6.51 17.84 -23.77
N PRO A 95 -5.39 17.47 -24.42
CA PRO A 95 -5.42 17.16 -25.86
C PRO A 95 -6.58 16.20 -26.14
N LEU A 96 -7.38 16.49 -27.17
CA LEU A 96 -8.73 16.01 -27.49
C LEU A 96 -8.91 14.47 -27.59
N ASP A 97 -7.90 13.69 -27.21
CA ASP A 97 -7.74 12.28 -27.56
C ASP A 97 -7.47 11.37 -26.33
N ALA A 98 -7.67 11.87 -25.10
CA ALA A 98 -7.49 11.04 -23.90
C ALA A 98 -8.64 10.01 -23.77
N PRO A 99 -8.34 8.70 -23.71
CA PRO A 99 -9.35 7.65 -23.74
C PRO A 99 -10.14 7.55 -22.43
N ASP A 100 -11.48 7.41 -22.52
CA ASP A 100 -12.34 7.18 -21.36
C ASP A 100 -12.23 5.71 -20.90
N TYR A 101 -11.93 5.50 -19.63
CA TYR A 101 -11.80 4.18 -19.01
C TYR A 101 -13.07 3.76 -18.24
N HIS A 102 -14.14 4.55 -18.32
CA HIS A 102 -15.40 4.30 -17.63
C HIS A 102 -16.59 4.28 -18.59
N GLY A 103 -17.56 3.41 -18.33
CA GLY A 103 -18.81 3.36 -19.09
C GLY A 103 -19.29 1.93 -19.34
N PRO A 104 -20.42 1.78 -20.06
CA PRO A 104 -20.84 0.48 -20.58
C PRO A 104 -19.81 -0.05 -21.59
N PRO A 105 -19.80 -1.38 -21.85
CA PRO A 105 -18.92 -1.99 -22.85
C PRO A 105 -19.03 -1.30 -24.21
N SER A 106 -17.89 -0.94 -24.78
CA SER A 106 -17.78 -0.39 -26.15
C SER A 106 -16.41 -0.75 -26.73
N PRO A 107 -16.26 -0.80 -28.07
CA PRO A 107 -14.97 -1.04 -28.70
C PRO A 107 -13.90 -0.01 -28.30
N GLU A 108 -14.28 1.25 -28.14
CA GLU A 108 -13.37 2.34 -27.75
C GLU A 108 -12.90 2.17 -26.30
N LEU A 109 -13.81 1.77 -25.39
CA LEU A 109 -13.47 1.46 -24.01
C LEU A 109 -12.53 0.24 -23.94
N ASP A 110 -12.81 -0.80 -24.72
CA ASP A 110 -11.97 -1.99 -24.76
C ASP A 110 -10.57 -1.68 -25.29
N ALA A 111 -10.46 -0.95 -26.40
CA ALA A 111 -9.17 -0.50 -26.93
C ALA A 111 -8.41 0.40 -25.92
N ALA A 112 -9.14 1.23 -25.16
CA ALA A 112 -8.54 2.05 -24.13
C ALA A 112 -7.90 1.20 -23.02
N TRP A 113 -8.65 0.23 -22.48
CA TRP A 113 -8.18 -0.68 -21.44
C TRP A 113 -7.06 -1.59 -21.95
N ASP A 114 -7.24 -2.21 -23.11
CA ASP A 114 -6.32 -3.20 -23.66
C ASP A 114 -4.93 -2.59 -23.88
N ARG A 115 -4.83 -1.32 -24.32
CA ARG A 115 -3.55 -0.58 -24.45
C ARG A 115 -2.71 -0.55 -23.17
N ILE A 116 -3.35 -0.52 -22.00
CA ILE A 116 -2.67 -0.43 -20.70
C ILE A 116 -2.71 -1.75 -19.91
N SER A 117 -3.26 -2.81 -20.51
CA SER A 117 -3.42 -4.12 -19.88
C SER A 117 -2.99 -5.27 -20.77
N ASP A 118 -3.82 -5.65 -21.75
CA ASP A 118 -3.66 -6.89 -22.51
C ASP A 118 -2.68 -6.74 -23.69
N ASP A 119 -2.52 -5.52 -24.22
CA ASP A 119 -1.59 -5.21 -25.32
C ASP A 119 -0.16 -4.90 -24.84
N VAL A 120 0.06 -4.83 -23.53
CA VAL A 120 1.39 -4.57 -22.95
C VAL A 120 2.15 -5.89 -22.83
N PRO A 121 3.14 -6.16 -23.70
CA PRO A 121 3.81 -7.44 -23.70
C PRO A 121 4.79 -7.56 -22.52
N PRO A 122 5.26 -8.78 -22.24
CA PRO A 122 6.40 -8.99 -21.36
C PRO A 122 7.64 -8.24 -21.88
N ILE A 123 8.53 -7.90 -20.96
CA ILE A 123 9.84 -7.31 -21.26
C ILE A 123 10.91 -8.39 -21.26
N GLN A 124 11.97 -8.16 -22.03
CA GLN A 124 13.20 -8.94 -21.95
C GLN A 124 14.14 -8.28 -20.94
N VAL A 125 14.63 -9.05 -19.96
CA VAL A 125 15.60 -8.57 -18.96
C VAL A 125 16.88 -9.39 -18.99
N THR A 126 18.00 -8.75 -18.66
CA THR A 126 19.29 -9.42 -18.60
C THR A 126 19.44 -10.21 -17.30
N ILE A 127 20.45 -11.09 -17.25
CA ILE A 127 20.82 -11.78 -16.01
C ILE A 127 21.24 -10.80 -14.90
N ASP A 128 21.85 -9.68 -15.26
CA ASP A 128 22.28 -8.68 -14.30
C ASP A 128 21.10 -7.92 -13.71
N ASP A 129 20.08 -7.63 -14.52
CA ASP A 129 18.83 -7.01 -14.04
C ASP A 129 18.11 -7.94 -13.06
N LEU A 130 18.05 -9.24 -13.39
CA LEU A 130 17.44 -10.28 -12.56
C LEU A 130 18.15 -10.37 -11.20
N ARG A 131 19.48 -10.43 -11.19
CA ARG A 131 20.28 -10.46 -9.95
C ARG A 131 20.11 -9.18 -9.12
N LYS A 132 20.12 -8.01 -9.75
CA LYS A 132 19.90 -6.72 -9.06
C LYS A 132 18.51 -6.62 -8.45
N ALA A 133 17.51 -7.23 -9.09
CA ALA A 133 16.16 -7.35 -8.55
C ALA A 133 16.05 -8.36 -7.38
N GLY A 134 17.14 -9.06 -7.04
CA GLY A 134 17.16 -10.06 -5.97
C GLY A 134 16.68 -11.45 -6.39
N GLU A 135 16.47 -11.67 -7.69
CA GLU A 135 16.05 -12.95 -8.25
C GLU A 135 17.25 -13.86 -8.55
N VAL A 136 16.99 -15.17 -8.63
CA VAL A 136 18.02 -16.21 -8.89
C VAL A 136 17.79 -16.84 -10.27
N ASP A 137 18.84 -17.06 -11.05
CA ASP A 137 18.75 -17.84 -12.30
C ASP A 137 18.44 -19.31 -11.99
N LEU A 138 17.17 -19.67 -12.08
CA LEU A 138 16.68 -21.03 -11.90
C LEU A 138 16.33 -21.65 -13.27
N PRO A 139 16.53 -22.96 -13.46
CA PRO A 139 16.10 -23.66 -14.68
C PRO A 139 14.61 -23.54 -15.00
N ALA A 140 13.79 -23.20 -14.00
CA ALA A 140 12.36 -22.96 -14.16
C ALA A 140 12.00 -21.59 -14.74
N LYS A 141 12.95 -20.64 -14.80
CA LYS A 141 12.66 -19.30 -15.31
C LYS A 141 12.56 -19.31 -16.82
N VAL A 142 11.56 -18.61 -17.35
CA VAL A 142 11.33 -18.49 -18.79
C VAL A 142 12.44 -17.64 -19.41
N LYS A 143 13.14 -18.25 -20.37
CA LYS A 143 14.24 -17.63 -21.12
C LYS A 143 13.84 -17.45 -22.57
N TYR A 144 14.24 -16.34 -23.19
CA TYR A 144 14.11 -16.19 -24.63
C TYR A 144 15.19 -17.03 -25.35
N PRO A 145 14.90 -17.54 -26.56
CA PRO A 145 15.90 -18.19 -27.38
C PRO A 145 17.10 -17.27 -27.66
N GLN A 146 18.31 -17.83 -27.79
CA GLN A 146 19.50 -17.05 -28.16
C GLN A 146 19.35 -16.37 -29.53
N SER A 147 18.57 -16.95 -30.44
CA SER A 147 18.22 -16.33 -31.72
C SER A 147 17.42 -15.03 -31.59
N SER A 148 16.76 -14.81 -30.46
CA SER A 148 15.98 -13.61 -30.13
C SER A 148 16.71 -12.66 -29.17
N GLY A 149 18.03 -12.84 -28.98
CA GLY A 149 18.84 -12.04 -28.07
C GLY A 149 19.01 -12.63 -26.66
N GLY A 150 18.31 -13.72 -26.33
CA GLY A 150 18.41 -14.39 -25.04
C GLY A 150 17.80 -13.58 -23.89
N GLY A 151 18.26 -13.81 -22.66
CA GLY A 151 17.71 -13.16 -21.47
C GLY A 151 16.43 -13.81 -20.95
N PHE A 152 15.75 -13.12 -20.04
CA PHE A 152 14.63 -13.65 -19.26
C PHE A 152 13.35 -12.88 -19.56
N MET A 153 12.23 -13.59 -19.59
CA MET A 153 10.92 -12.97 -19.65
C MET A 153 10.55 -12.43 -18.27
N ALA A 154 10.17 -11.16 -18.21
CA ALA A 154 9.62 -10.52 -17.02
C ALA A 154 8.45 -9.61 -17.41
N SER A 155 7.65 -9.19 -16.42
CA SER A 155 6.60 -8.21 -16.60
C SER A 155 6.73 -7.15 -15.52
N LEU A 156 6.33 -5.91 -15.83
CA LEU A 156 6.12 -4.93 -14.77
C LEU A 156 4.85 -5.28 -14.00
N GLU A 157 4.91 -5.26 -12.68
CA GLU A 157 3.81 -5.63 -11.81
C GLU A 157 2.53 -4.81 -12.11
N VAL A 158 2.69 -3.52 -12.42
CA VAL A 158 1.58 -2.64 -12.78
C VAL A 158 0.81 -3.14 -14.01
N ASN A 159 1.49 -3.75 -14.99
CA ASN A 159 0.84 -4.30 -16.19
C ASN A 159 -0.07 -5.48 -15.80
N HIS A 160 0.41 -6.35 -14.91
CA HIS A 160 -0.38 -7.49 -14.43
C HIS A 160 -1.56 -7.04 -13.57
N GLN A 161 -1.36 -6.03 -12.72
CA GLN A 161 -2.43 -5.39 -11.94
C GLN A 161 -3.52 -4.80 -12.85
N MET A 162 -3.14 -4.09 -13.92
CA MET A 162 -4.09 -3.53 -14.88
C MET A 162 -4.83 -4.61 -15.67
N ARG A 163 -4.16 -5.70 -16.04
CA ARG A 163 -4.80 -6.88 -16.66
C ARG A 163 -5.83 -7.53 -15.75
N CYS A 164 -5.49 -7.71 -14.47
CA CYS A 164 -6.43 -8.21 -13.47
C CYS A 164 -7.62 -7.25 -13.27
N LEU A 165 -7.39 -5.94 -13.27
CA LEU A 165 -8.46 -4.96 -13.16
C LEU A 165 -9.36 -4.95 -14.41
N ASN A 166 -8.80 -5.08 -15.62
CA ASN A 166 -9.59 -5.22 -16.86
C ASN A 166 -10.41 -6.51 -16.84
N PHE A 167 -9.85 -7.61 -16.34
CA PHE A 167 -10.56 -8.88 -16.18
C PHE A 167 -11.74 -8.76 -15.21
N LEU A 168 -11.56 -8.08 -14.07
CA LEU A 168 -12.64 -7.77 -13.13
C LEU A 168 -13.72 -6.89 -13.77
N ARG A 169 -13.30 -5.86 -14.52
CA ARG A 169 -14.21 -4.99 -15.27
C ARG A 169 -15.06 -5.80 -16.26
N LYS A 170 -14.43 -6.59 -17.13
CA LYS A 170 -15.13 -7.43 -18.13
C LYS A 170 -16.06 -8.44 -17.45
N SER A 171 -15.64 -9.00 -16.31
CA SER A 171 -16.46 -9.94 -15.52
C SER A 171 -17.72 -9.32 -14.91
N SER A 172 -17.77 -8.00 -14.72
CA SER A 172 -18.98 -7.29 -14.28
C SER A 172 -20.05 -7.14 -15.37
N TRP A 173 -19.72 -7.47 -16.62
CA TRP A 173 -20.63 -7.43 -17.78
C TRP A 173 -20.75 -8.81 -18.47
N PRO A 174 -21.23 -9.85 -17.77
CA PRO A 174 -21.27 -11.23 -18.28
C PRO A 174 -22.25 -11.42 -19.47
N ASP A 175 -23.16 -10.48 -19.67
CA ASP A 175 -24.05 -10.46 -20.84
C ASP A 175 -23.32 -10.04 -22.11
N HIS A 176 -22.29 -9.20 -21.99
CA HIS A 176 -21.50 -8.69 -23.10
C HIS A 176 -20.23 -9.53 -23.32
N TYR A 177 -19.42 -9.71 -22.28
CA TYR A 177 -18.17 -10.47 -22.37
C TYR A 177 -18.45 -11.94 -22.04
N LYS A 178 -18.72 -12.73 -23.07
CA LYS A 178 -18.87 -14.18 -22.93
C LYS A 178 -17.49 -14.82 -22.74
N LEU A 179 -17.42 -15.77 -21.81
CA LEU A 179 -16.21 -16.56 -21.58
C LEU A 179 -15.90 -17.43 -22.80
N ASP A 180 -14.66 -17.89 -22.90
CA ASP A 180 -14.27 -18.80 -23.97
C ASP A 180 -15.21 -20.03 -24.03
N PRO A 181 -15.69 -20.44 -25.23
CA PRO A 181 -16.56 -21.60 -25.38
C PRO A 181 -16.02 -22.89 -24.77
N TRP A 182 -14.69 -23.05 -24.67
CA TRP A 182 -14.05 -24.18 -24.01
C TRP A 182 -14.35 -24.21 -22.51
N LEU A 183 -14.32 -23.05 -21.85
CA LEU A 183 -14.70 -22.92 -20.44
C LEU A 183 -16.19 -23.25 -20.28
N GLN A 184 -17.04 -22.78 -21.20
CA GLN A 184 -18.50 -22.94 -21.13
C GLN A 184 -19.02 -24.39 -21.22
N ARG A 185 -18.17 -25.38 -21.56
CA ARG A 185 -18.59 -26.79 -21.70
C ARG A 185 -19.06 -27.42 -20.39
N ASP A 186 -18.52 -26.98 -19.25
CA ASP A 186 -18.89 -27.47 -17.93
C ASP A 186 -19.06 -26.30 -16.96
N PRO A 187 -20.29 -26.01 -16.49
CA PRO A 187 -20.57 -24.93 -15.54
C PRO A 187 -19.74 -24.99 -14.25
N SER A 188 -19.32 -26.19 -13.81
CA SER A 188 -18.48 -26.37 -12.64
C SER A 188 -17.02 -25.96 -12.91
N VAL A 189 -16.50 -26.22 -14.11
CA VAL A 189 -15.18 -25.80 -14.57
C VAL A 189 -15.13 -24.30 -14.84
N VAL A 190 -16.18 -23.74 -15.48
CA VAL A 190 -16.34 -22.28 -15.62
C VAL A 190 -16.22 -21.61 -14.27
N ARG A 191 -17.03 -22.07 -13.31
CA ARG A 191 -17.14 -21.40 -12.02
C ARG A 191 -15.86 -21.53 -11.21
N MET A 192 -15.21 -22.70 -11.23
CA MET A 192 -13.97 -22.90 -10.50
C MET A 192 -12.83 -22.08 -11.10
N HIS A 193 -12.66 -22.11 -12.43
CA HIS A 193 -11.57 -21.37 -13.09
C HIS A 193 -11.80 -19.86 -12.98
N LEU A 194 -13.00 -19.38 -13.31
CA LEU A 194 -13.34 -17.97 -13.23
C LEU A 194 -13.25 -17.45 -11.78
N ALA A 195 -13.81 -18.18 -10.81
CA ALA A 195 -13.73 -17.75 -9.41
C ALA A 195 -12.29 -17.74 -8.91
N SER A 196 -11.47 -18.76 -9.25
CA SER A 196 -10.06 -18.78 -8.86
C SER A 196 -9.30 -17.61 -9.47
N THR A 197 -9.45 -17.34 -10.77
CA THR A 197 -8.76 -16.21 -11.41
C THR A 197 -9.24 -14.87 -10.87
N LEU A 198 -10.54 -14.72 -10.58
CA LEU A 198 -11.06 -13.50 -9.95
C LEU A 198 -10.50 -13.32 -8.54
N ASP A 199 -10.46 -14.38 -7.73
CA ASP A 199 -9.92 -14.35 -6.37
C ASP A 199 -8.42 -14.00 -6.39
N ASP A 200 -7.64 -14.62 -7.29
CA ASP A 200 -6.21 -14.31 -7.46
C ASP A 200 -5.99 -12.85 -7.89
N CYS A 201 -6.82 -12.35 -8.82
CA CYS A 201 -6.74 -10.95 -9.25
C CYS A 201 -7.13 -9.95 -8.15
N ILE A 202 -8.17 -10.25 -7.37
CA ILE A 202 -8.57 -9.42 -6.22
C ILE A 202 -7.44 -9.42 -5.19
N GLU A 203 -6.84 -10.58 -4.91
CA GLU A 203 -5.75 -10.73 -3.95
C GLU A 203 -4.50 -9.95 -4.39
N LEU A 204 -4.12 -10.05 -5.66
CA LEU A 204 -3.02 -9.27 -6.25
C LEU A 204 -3.24 -7.76 -6.08
N ILE A 205 -4.42 -7.27 -6.45
CA ILE A 205 -4.75 -5.83 -6.37
C ILE A 205 -4.80 -5.39 -4.91
N ARG A 206 -5.38 -6.19 -4.01
CA ARG A 206 -5.42 -5.92 -2.57
C ARG A 206 -4.02 -5.81 -1.98
N GLN A 207 -3.11 -6.73 -2.33
CA GLN A 207 -1.70 -6.67 -1.91
C GLN A 207 -1.01 -5.41 -2.43
N SER A 208 -1.24 -5.03 -3.69
CA SER A 208 -0.70 -3.79 -4.26
C SER A 208 -1.19 -2.55 -3.52
N ILE A 209 -2.49 -2.44 -3.25
CA ILE A 209 -3.07 -1.31 -2.51
C ILE A 209 -2.47 -1.23 -1.09
N MET A 210 -2.32 -2.36 -0.41
CA MET A 210 -1.71 -2.39 0.93
C MET A 210 -0.21 -2.12 0.91
N CYS A 211 0.49 -2.45 -0.17
CA CYS A 211 1.90 -2.13 -0.35
C CYS A 211 2.10 -0.61 -0.52
N HIS A 212 1.25 0.04 -1.32
CA HIS A 212 1.31 1.49 -1.54
C HIS A 212 0.76 2.30 -0.36
N ALA A 213 -0.28 1.78 0.32
CA ALA A 213 -0.91 2.35 1.52
C ALA A 213 -1.06 3.88 1.46
N GLU A 214 -1.73 4.39 0.43
CA GLU A 214 -1.85 5.83 0.22
C GLU A 214 -2.51 6.55 1.42
N VAL A 215 -1.83 7.57 1.94
CA VAL A 215 -2.25 8.34 3.13
C VAL A 215 -2.87 9.70 2.80
N ALA A 216 -3.20 9.95 1.53
CA ALA A 216 -3.93 11.15 1.14
C ALA A 216 -5.31 11.17 1.81
N MET A 217 -5.66 12.28 2.45
CA MET A 217 -6.90 12.37 3.24
C MET A 217 -8.09 12.73 2.36
N ILE A 218 -9.16 11.94 2.47
CA ILE A 218 -10.50 12.29 1.99
C ILE A 218 -11.19 13.09 3.10
N THR A 219 -11.61 14.32 2.78
CA THR A 219 -12.43 15.14 3.67
C THR A 219 -13.92 14.87 3.44
N TRP A 220 -14.77 15.42 4.29
CA TRP A 220 -16.22 15.25 4.19
C TRP A 220 -16.90 16.61 4.17
N ASP A 221 -17.77 16.83 3.19
CA ASP A 221 -18.42 18.10 2.94
C ASP A 221 -19.96 17.96 3.07
N TRP A 222 -20.63 19.06 3.41
CA TRP A 222 -22.09 19.13 3.35
C TRP A 222 -22.53 19.49 1.94
N VAL A 223 -23.28 18.60 1.30
CA VAL A 223 -23.81 18.80 -0.05
C VAL A 223 -25.29 19.14 0.02
N LYS A 224 -25.73 20.14 -0.73
CA LYS A 224 -27.14 20.55 -0.80
C LYS A 224 -28.01 19.34 -1.16
N ASP A 225 -29.13 19.19 -0.46
CA ASP A 225 -30.10 18.10 -0.63
C ASP A 225 -29.57 16.69 -0.28
N HIS A 226 -28.35 16.59 0.25
CA HIS A 226 -27.78 15.35 0.79
C HIS A 226 -27.82 15.39 2.34
N LYS A 227 -28.55 14.45 2.94
CA LYS A 227 -28.81 14.45 4.41
C LYS A 227 -27.61 14.03 5.26
N GLN A 228 -26.63 13.37 4.66
CA GLN A 228 -25.43 12.86 5.34
C GLN A 228 -24.19 13.62 4.85
N ALA A 229 -23.11 13.58 5.62
CA ALA A 229 -21.82 14.09 5.15
C ALA A 229 -21.41 13.33 3.88
N TYR A 230 -20.91 14.03 2.87
CA TYR A 230 -20.53 13.46 1.59
C TYR A 230 -19.00 13.45 1.45
N PRO A 231 -18.36 12.34 1.06
CA PRO A 231 -16.91 12.28 0.94
C PRO A 231 -16.43 13.10 -0.25
N ASN A 232 -15.42 13.93 -0.02
CA ASN A 232 -14.76 14.74 -1.03
C ASN A 232 -13.50 14.02 -1.54
N PHE A 233 -13.64 13.37 -2.70
CA PHE A 233 -12.53 12.69 -3.36
C PHE A 233 -11.63 13.64 -4.16
N ASN A 234 -11.80 14.96 -4.03
CA ASN A 234 -11.04 15.96 -4.78
C ASN A 234 -9.70 16.24 -4.10
N THR A 235 -8.91 15.18 -3.99
CA THR A 235 -7.73 15.11 -3.15
C THR A 235 -6.45 15.17 -3.98
N ARG A 236 -5.33 15.53 -3.34
CA ARG A 236 -4.01 15.54 -3.98
C ARG A 236 -3.32 14.22 -3.71
N HIS A 237 -2.68 13.68 -4.73
CA HIS A 237 -2.02 12.39 -4.75
C HIS A 237 -0.59 12.56 -5.25
N ALA A 238 0.33 11.81 -4.67
CA ALA A 238 1.68 11.67 -5.19
C ALA A 238 1.72 10.41 -6.07
N CYS A 239 1.79 10.60 -7.38
CA CYS A 239 1.73 9.52 -8.36
C CYS A 239 3.08 9.39 -9.06
N ARG A 240 3.29 8.24 -9.71
CA ARG A 240 4.26 8.12 -10.80
C ARG A 240 3.54 8.52 -12.09
N LYS A 241 4.20 9.25 -12.98
CA LYS A 241 3.66 9.55 -14.31
C LYS A 241 3.49 8.24 -15.08
N PHE A 242 2.26 7.78 -15.19
CA PHE A 242 1.94 6.42 -15.64
C PHE A 242 2.40 6.19 -17.09
N GLU A 243 2.21 7.19 -17.94
CA GLU A 243 2.56 7.17 -19.36
C GLU A 243 4.05 6.92 -19.56
N ASN A 244 4.93 7.55 -18.78
CA ASN A 244 6.37 7.33 -18.90
C ASN A 244 6.74 5.86 -18.63
N VAL A 245 6.10 5.23 -17.64
CA VAL A 245 6.34 3.82 -17.30
C VAL A 245 5.81 2.91 -18.40
N MET A 246 4.66 3.24 -18.99
CA MET A 246 4.07 2.49 -20.11
C MET A 246 4.89 2.61 -21.39
N ASP A 247 5.34 3.82 -21.73
CA ASP A 247 6.21 4.05 -22.87
C ASP A 247 7.52 3.29 -22.71
N TRP A 248 8.10 3.28 -21.51
CA TRP A 248 9.28 2.49 -21.21
C TRP A 248 9.01 0.99 -21.37
N ALA A 249 7.90 0.48 -20.84
CA ALA A 249 7.55 -0.94 -20.95
C ALA A 249 7.39 -1.37 -22.40
N MET A 250 6.72 -0.55 -23.22
CA MET A 250 6.53 -0.80 -24.65
C MET A 250 7.83 -0.77 -25.45
N GLN A 251 8.77 0.12 -25.10
CA GLN A 251 10.09 0.18 -25.75
C GLN A 251 10.96 -1.04 -25.44
N HIS A 252 10.73 -1.71 -24.31
CA HIS A 252 11.48 -2.89 -23.87
C HIS A 252 10.69 -4.18 -24.02
N ALA A 253 9.52 -4.11 -24.67
CA ALA A 253 8.65 -5.25 -24.90
C ALA A 253 9.30 -6.23 -25.87
N ASP A 254 9.21 -7.52 -25.55
CA ASP A 254 9.65 -8.60 -26.42
C ASP A 254 8.46 -9.50 -26.73
N ARG A 255 8.16 -9.63 -28.03
CA ARG A 255 7.07 -10.44 -28.56
C ARG A 255 7.58 -11.76 -29.17
N SER A 256 8.87 -12.04 -29.01
CA SER A 256 9.46 -13.29 -29.46
C SER A 256 8.78 -14.47 -28.81
N GLU A 257 8.61 -15.54 -29.58
CA GLU A 257 8.06 -16.77 -29.06
C GLU A 257 9.04 -17.41 -28.05
N VAL A 258 8.52 -17.75 -26.87
CA VAL A 258 9.27 -18.51 -25.86
C VAL A 258 8.92 -19.98 -25.99
N THR A 259 9.93 -20.81 -26.20
CA THR A 259 9.80 -22.26 -26.23
C THR A 259 10.45 -22.87 -24.99
N ARG A 260 9.88 -23.95 -24.45
CA ARG A 260 10.55 -24.72 -23.40
C ARG A 260 11.89 -25.23 -23.90
N MET A 261 12.95 -24.98 -23.13
CA MET A 261 14.29 -25.51 -23.40
C MET A 261 14.41 -26.93 -22.82
N GLU A 262 15.29 -27.75 -23.36
CA GLU A 262 15.49 -29.15 -22.95
C GLU A 262 15.80 -29.30 -21.45
N ASP A 263 16.51 -28.33 -20.87
CA ASP A 263 16.94 -28.29 -19.47
C ASP A 263 15.94 -27.57 -18.54
N THR A 264 14.77 -27.16 -19.05
CA THR A 264 13.76 -26.46 -18.26
C THR A 264 13.16 -27.40 -17.21
N ILE A 265 13.10 -26.95 -15.95
CA ILE A 265 12.45 -27.68 -14.86
C ILE A 265 11.12 -27.02 -14.53
N ASP A 266 10.02 -27.78 -14.59
CA ASP A 266 8.71 -27.29 -14.21
C ASP A 266 8.56 -27.24 -12.67
N LEU A 267 8.14 -26.09 -12.15
CA LEU A 267 7.69 -25.97 -10.76
C LEU A 267 6.30 -26.60 -10.59
N PRO A 268 5.98 -27.18 -9.43
CA PRO A 268 4.64 -27.72 -9.18
C PRO A 268 3.60 -26.61 -9.24
N PHE A 269 2.45 -26.88 -9.88
CA PHE A 269 1.35 -25.94 -9.92
C PHE A 269 0.82 -25.67 -8.50
N PRO A 270 0.62 -24.40 -8.09
CA PRO A 270 0.28 -24.05 -6.71
C PRO A 270 -1.09 -24.58 -6.23
N HIS A 271 -1.99 -25.01 -7.12
CA HIS A 271 -3.26 -25.64 -6.72
C HIS A 271 -3.15 -27.16 -6.57
N GLN A 272 -2.53 -27.59 -5.47
CA GLN A 272 -2.97 -28.80 -4.77
C GLN A 272 -3.83 -28.45 -3.55
N TYR A 273 -4.65 -27.40 -3.63
CA TYR A 273 -5.91 -27.42 -2.89
C TYR A 273 -6.84 -28.42 -3.61
N LYS A 274 -6.61 -29.71 -3.38
CA LYS A 274 -7.74 -30.63 -3.30
C LYS A 274 -8.64 -30.03 -2.24
N VAL A 275 -9.67 -29.29 -2.62
CA VAL A 275 -10.83 -29.11 -1.75
C VAL A 275 -11.20 -30.53 -1.40
N ALA A 276 -10.88 -30.92 -0.16
CA ALA A 276 -11.27 -32.20 0.37
C ALA A 276 -12.79 -32.13 0.47
N HIS A 277 -13.48 -32.46 -0.61
CA HIS A 277 -14.83 -33.00 -0.58
C HIS A 277 -14.78 -34.38 0.10
N ARG A 278 -14.14 -34.49 1.26
CA ARG A 278 -14.37 -35.62 2.16
C ARG A 278 -15.68 -35.34 2.86
N GLY A 279 -16.76 -35.82 2.24
CA GLY A 279 -17.96 -36.21 2.96
C GLY A 279 -19.10 -35.18 3.08
N LEU A 280 -19.01 -33.98 2.50
CA LEU A 280 -20.17 -33.08 2.44
C LEU A 280 -20.87 -33.21 1.08
N ASN A 281 -21.83 -34.15 1.01
CA ASN A 281 -22.86 -34.18 -0.01
C ASN A 281 -23.76 -32.94 0.17
N ILE A 282 -23.45 -31.85 -0.54
CA ILE A 282 -24.31 -30.67 -0.58
C ILE A 282 -24.98 -30.67 -1.97
N PRO A 283 -26.30 -30.90 -2.07
CA PRO A 283 -27.01 -30.83 -3.34
C PRO A 283 -26.94 -29.41 -3.90
N SER A 284 -26.49 -29.25 -5.15
CA SER A 284 -26.15 -27.95 -5.74
C SER A 284 -27.30 -27.25 -6.48
N GLU A 285 -28.50 -27.81 -6.46
CA GLU A 285 -29.65 -27.26 -7.18
C GLU A 285 -30.54 -26.46 -6.22
N ASN A 286 -30.79 -25.19 -6.56
CA ASN A 286 -31.68 -24.22 -5.90
C ASN A 286 -31.19 -23.34 -4.73
N TRP A 287 -29.89 -23.24 -4.45
CA TRP A 287 -29.43 -22.26 -3.46
C TRP A 287 -29.33 -20.86 -4.04
N SER A 288 -29.93 -19.88 -3.35
CA SER A 288 -29.75 -18.46 -3.65
C SER A 288 -28.30 -18.01 -3.40
N VAL A 289 -27.88 -16.91 -4.04
CA VAL A 289 -26.52 -16.35 -3.90
C VAL A 289 -26.16 -16.12 -2.43
N TRP A 290 -27.12 -15.64 -1.63
CA TRP A 290 -26.92 -15.32 -0.21
C TRP A 290 -26.78 -16.55 0.70
N GLU A 291 -27.38 -17.69 0.34
CA GLU A 291 -27.23 -18.95 1.09
C GLU A 291 -25.87 -19.60 0.83
N ARG A 292 -25.32 -19.43 -0.39
CA ARG A 292 -23.97 -19.91 -0.76
C ARG A 292 -22.88 -19.09 -0.07
N VAL A 293 -23.07 -17.77 0.04
CA VAL A 293 -22.16 -16.88 0.81
C VAL A 293 -22.16 -17.27 2.30
N ARG A 294 -23.32 -17.66 2.86
CA ARG A 294 -23.42 -18.14 4.24
C ARG A 294 -22.72 -19.48 4.46
N ALA A 295 -22.81 -20.41 3.51
CA ALA A 295 -22.08 -21.68 3.57
C ALA A 295 -20.56 -21.49 3.53
N CYS A 296 -20.07 -20.54 2.72
CA CYS A 296 -18.66 -20.17 2.67
C CYS A 296 -18.16 -19.60 4.02
N HIS A 297 -19.01 -18.83 4.70
CA HIS A 297 -18.74 -18.33 6.06
C HIS A 297 -18.66 -19.45 7.12
N ILE A 298 -19.47 -20.52 6.98
CA ILE A 298 -19.43 -21.69 7.88
C ILE A 298 -18.13 -22.47 7.71
N VAL A 299 -17.66 -22.65 6.47
CA VAL A 299 -16.40 -23.34 6.16
C VAL A 299 -15.19 -22.55 6.71
N HIS A 300 -15.18 -21.22 6.57
CA HIS A 300 -14.13 -20.38 7.17
C HIS A 300 -14.10 -20.42 8.70
N ARG A 301 -15.25 -20.65 9.36
CA ARG A 301 -15.32 -20.77 10.82
C ARG A 301 -14.73 -22.08 11.35
N GLN A 302 -14.80 -23.15 10.55
CA GLN A 302 -14.26 -24.47 10.91
C GLN A 302 -12.76 -24.62 10.60
N LEU A 303 -12.19 -23.73 9.78
CA LEU A 303 -10.78 -23.75 9.39
C LEU A 303 -9.88 -22.77 10.17
N LYS A 304 -10.40 -22.08 11.21
CA LYS A 304 -9.53 -21.40 12.17
C LYS A 304 -8.90 -22.44 13.10
N PRO A 305 -7.57 -22.63 13.13
CA PRO A 305 -6.96 -23.41 14.20
C PRO A 305 -7.21 -22.69 15.54
N PRO A 306 -7.36 -23.42 16.66
CA PRO A 306 -7.33 -22.77 17.97
C PRO A 306 -5.96 -22.10 18.15
N LEU A 307 -5.96 -20.80 18.41
CA LEU A 307 -4.81 -20.05 18.90
C LEU A 307 -4.51 -20.52 20.34
N HIS A 308 -3.92 -21.70 20.48
CA HIS A 308 -3.37 -22.19 21.75
C HIS A 308 -2.35 -23.30 21.47
N ASP A 309 -1.10 -22.93 21.16
CA ASP A 309 0.08 -23.65 21.68
C ASP A 309 1.37 -22.82 21.53
N LEU A 310 1.34 -21.58 22.02
CA LEU A 310 2.56 -20.88 22.40
C LEU A 310 2.47 -20.57 23.90
N ASP A 311 3.45 -21.11 24.62
CA ASP A 311 3.80 -20.84 26.02
C ASP A 311 3.17 -21.72 27.12
N LYS A 312 3.56 -23.01 27.16
CA LYS A 312 3.70 -23.74 28.42
C LYS A 312 5.05 -23.43 29.07
N LYS A 313 5.30 -22.19 29.50
CA LYS A 313 6.40 -21.90 30.44
C LYS A 313 6.28 -20.64 31.30
N SER A 314 5.14 -19.96 31.33
CA SER A 314 4.88 -18.94 32.34
C SER A 314 3.53 -19.14 33.02
N GLY A 315 3.55 -19.76 34.20
CA GLY A 315 2.37 -19.86 35.05
C GLY A 315 1.93 -18.46 35.51
N ARG A 316 0.84 -17.95 34.93
CA ARG A 316 -0.06 -16.94 35.53
C ARG A 316 -1.33 -16.84 34.68
N ILE A 317 -2.43 -17.32 35.24
CA ILE A 317 -3.78 -17.22 34.66
C ILE A 317 -4.32 -15.83 34.99
N HIS A 318 -4.71 -15.07 33.98
CA HIS A 318 -5.74 -14.04 34.09
C HIS A 318 -6.75 -14.27 32.96
N ASP A 319 -7.84 -14.96 33.29
CA ASP A 319 -9.05 -15.03 32.48
C ASP A 319 -9.76 -13.68 32.54
N ALA A 320 -9.79 -12.97 31.42
CA ALA A 320 -10.65 -11.80 31.26
C ALA A 320 -11.03 -11.61 29.79
N GLU A 321 -11.71 -12.57 29.17
CA GLU A 321 -12.49 -12.32 27.95
C GLU A 321 -13.54 -13.42 27.69
N GLY A 322 -14.34 -13.72 28.71
CA GLY A 322 -15.49 -14.64 28.65
C GLY A 322 -16.86 -13.96 28.72
N VAL A 323 -16.93 -12.63 28.67
CA VAL A 323 -18.18 -11.88 28.88
C VAL A 323 -18.28 -10.69 27.94
N HIS A 324 -18.45 -10.90 26.63
CA HIS A 324 -19.14 -9.89 25.80
C HIS A 324 -19.75 -10.36 24.48
N ILE A 325 -19.56 -11.61 24.04
CA ILE A 325 -20.14 -12.09 22.78
C ILE A 325 -21.26 -13.11 23.05
N ARG A 326 -22.29 -12.66 23.78
CA ARG A 326 -23.59 -13.36 23.84
C ARG A 326 -24.76 -12.42 23.52
N LYS A 327 -24.47 -11.26 22.92
CA LYS A 327 -25.47 -10.19 22.67
C LYS A 327 -25.70 -9.83 21.19
N LEU A 328 -25.08 -10.54 20.24
CA LEU A 328 -25.18 -10.20 18.80
C LEU A 328 -25.80 -11.28 17.90
N LEU A 329 -26.29 -12.40 18.44
CA LEU A 329 -27.05 -13.39 17.67
C LEU A 329 -28.28 -13.79 18.48
N GLY A 330 -29.33 -12.97 18.38
CA GLY A 330 -30.61 -13.25 19.03
C GLY A 330 -31.36 -14.37 18.33
N SER A 331 -31.65 -15.43 19.07
CA SER A 331 -32.94 -16.12 19.09
C SER A 331 -32.95 -17.14 20.24
N ASP A 332 -33.33 -16.71 21.43
CA ASP A 332 -33.96 -17.59 22.41
C ASP A 332 -34.94 -16.72 23.20
N GLU A 333 -36.25 -16.92 22.97
CA GLU A 333 -37.30 -16.41 23.86
C GLU A 333 -37.00 -16.92 25.26
N SER A 334 -36.92 -16.02 26.24
CA SER A 334 -36.68 -16.40 27.63
C SER A 334 -37.90 -17.16 28.18
N GLU A 335 -37.69 -18.08 29.13
CA GLU A 335 -38.81 -18.78 29.78
C GLU A 335 -39.82 -17.83 30.46
N GLY A 336 -39.40 -16.61 30.80
CA GLY A 336 -40.29 -15.54 31.28
C GLY A 336 -41.27 -15.06 30.20
N ASP A 337 -40.79 -14.88 28.96
CA ASP A 337 -41.62 -14.43 27.83
C ASP A 337 -42.65 -15.49 27.43
N LYS A 338 -42.30 -16.78 27.55
CA LYS A 338 -43.25 -17.89 27.32
C LYS A 338 -44.33 -17.97 28.41
N ALA A 339 -43.98 -17.69 29.66
CA ALA A 339 -44.94 -17.66 30.77
C ALA A 339 -45.92 -16.49 30.65
N GLU A 340 -45.45 -15.32 30.21
CA GLU A 340 -46.27 -14.11 30.07
C GLU A 340 -47.20 -14.20 28.84
N ARG A 341 -46.73 -14.81 27.76
CA ARG A 341 -47.55 -15.10 26.57
C ARG A 341 -48.65 -16.12 26.85
N MET A 342 -48.36 -17.19 27.59
CA MET A 342 -49.38 -18.17 28.02
C MET A 342 -50.41 -17.58 29.01
N ARG A 343 -50.02 -16.57 29.81
CA ARG A 343 -50.95 -15.84 30.69
C ARG A 343 -51.90 -14.93 29.90
N ALA A 344 -51.38 -14.20 28.92
CA ALA A 344 -52.15 -13.32 28.04
C ALA A 344 -53.09 -14.07 27.06
N GLU A 345 -52.86 -15.36 26.87
CA GLU A 345 -53.70 -16.24 26.04
C GLU A 345 -54.81 -16.92 26.87
N ARG A 346 -54.55 -17.21 28.15
CA ARG A 346 -55.58 -17.64 29.12
C ARG A 346 -56.59 -16.54 29.46
N GLU A 347 -56.15 -15.28 29.53
CA GLU A 347 -57.04 -14.14 29.77
C GLU A 347 -57.93 -13.81 28.56
N ARG A 348 -57.54 -14.23 27.35
CA ARG A 348 -58.34 -14.08 26.12
C ARG A 348 -59.36 -15.19 25.89
N GLN A 349 -59.30 -16.29 26.64
CA GLN A 349 -60.19 -17.44 26.51
C GLN A 349 -61.24 -17.55 27.64
N GLN A 350 -61.32 -16.59 28.56
CA GLN A 350 -62.43 -16.53 29.50
C GLN A 350 -63.69 -16.02 28.79
N PRO A 351 -64.81 -16.76 28.79
CA PRO A 351 -66.07 -16.24 28.28
C PRO A 351 -66.57 -15.14 29.21
N ALA A 352 -67.04 -14.03 28.64
CA ALA A 352 -67.68 -12.95 29.38
C ALA A 352 -69.00 -13.48 29.96
N GLU A 353 -69.03 -13.78 31.26
CA GLU A 353 -70.28 -13.89 32.01
C GLU A 353 -70.79 -12.48 32.38
N ALA A 354 -72.12 -12.37 32.31
CA ALA A 354 -72.93 -11.16 32.20
C ALA A 354 -72.94 -10.23 33.41
#